data_AF-A0A178LI87-F1
#
_entry.id   AF-A0A178LI87-F1
#
_cell.length_a   1.000
_cell.length_b   1.000
_cell.length_c   1.000
_cell.angle_alpha   90.00
_cell.angle_beta   90.00
_cell.angle_gamma   90.00
#
_symmetry.space_group_name_H-M   'P 1'
#
loop_
_entity.id
_entity.type
_entity.pdbx_description
1 polymer ?
#
loop_
_entity_poly.entity_id
_entity_poly.type
_entity_poly.pdbx_seq_one_letter_code
_entity_poly.pdbx_strand_id
1 'polypeptide(L)'
;MRTRILPLLAAGLLVVACGGAQPEQEAAEASGGAETSEAAPDKGKVDAPEQAPGEPAPGGGSMVATYQDATTPEALRGKELLEGDRALEDMADDINQTLILPYDIPLIGAQCDQPNAFWSPSDKTITICYEDASNSERIFTELQEPDPAASAINAEWATFYHEVGHMAITIYELPITGREEDVADQLAAYVLLQPDESGAPDAESVQAVKDFATVFDVSGDEDGPLGEGDFADEHTLNEARKYNLLCWIYGSNPDANADLVSEGELPESRAGGCQAEWQQLDNAWATLLDPHFT
;
A
#
# COMPACT_ATOMS: atom_id res chain seq x y z
N MET A 1 9.37 18.14 10.20
CA MET A 1 9.01 16.80 9.77
C MET A 1 7.85 16.33 10.63
N ARG A 2 6.71 16.06 10.02
CA ARG A 2 5.57 15.40 10.67
C ARG A 2 5.74 13.92 10.39
N THR A 3 5.76 13.09 11.43
CA THR A 3 5.80 11.64 11.30
C THR A 3 4.48 11.17 10.67
N ARG A 4 4.54 10.45 9.55
CA ARG A 4 3.38 9.98 8.77
C ARG A 4 2.90 8.61 9.24
N ILE A 5 3.75 7.80 9.88
CA ILE A 5 3.34 6.58 10.57
C ILE A 5 3.15 6.88 12.07
N LEU A 6 1.92 6.79 12.57
CA LEU A 6 1.66 6.80 14.02
C LEU A 6 1.47 5.36 14.52
N PRO A 7 2.13 4.94 15.62
CA PRO A 7 1.81 3.67 16.25
C PRO A 7 0.40 3.75 16.87
N LEU A 8 -0.58 3.15 16.20
CA LEU A 8 -1.93 3.03 16.73
C LEU A 8 -1.93 2.00 17.87
N LEU A 9 -2.15 2.47 19.11
CA LEU A 9 -2.58 1.60 20.20
C LEU A 9 -3.99 1.08 19.84
N ALA A 10 -4.08 -0.18 19.44
CA ALA A 10 -5.34 -0.85 19.13
C ALA A 10 -6.33 -0.78 20.31
N ALA A 11 -7.24 0.20 20.29
CA ALA A 11 -8.36 0.26 21.21
C ALA A 11 -9.47 -0.67 20.71
N GLY A 12 -9.35 -1.96 21.02
CA GLY A 12 -10.35 -2.97 20.67
C GLY A 12 -11.71 -2.66 21.32
N LEU A 13 -12.65 -2.11 20.53
CA LEU A 13 -14.06 -1.98 20.94
C LEU A 13 -14.82 -3.24 20.50
N LEU A 14 -14.94 -4.22 21.41
CA LEU A 14 -15.83 -5.36 21.25
C LEU A 14 -17.30 -4.90 21.34
N VAL A 15 -17.96 -4.73 20.19
CA VAL A 15 -19.42 -4.62 20.15
C VAL A 15 -19.99 -6.03 19.98
N VAL A 16 -20.40 -6.64 21.10
CA VAL A 16 -21.22 -7.85 21.10
C VAL A 16 -22.65 -7.44 20.82
N ALA A 17 -23.12 -7.66 19.59
CA ALA A 17 -24.54 -7.57 19.24
C ALA A 17 -25.14 -8.99 19.18
N CYS A 18 -26.03 -9.29 20.13
CA CYS A 18 -26.81 -10.51 20.19
C CYS A 18 -27.92 -10.51 19.12
N GLY A 19 -27.91 -11.49 18.23
CA GLY A 19 -29.11 -12.01 17.55
C GLY A 19 -29.32 -13.46 17.99
N GLY A 20 -30.51 -14.05 18.05
CA GLY A 20 -31.86 -13.70 17.67
C GLY A 20 -32.69 -14.97 17.92
N ALA A 21 -33.94 -14.82 18.34
CA ALA A 21 -34.80 -15.94 18.74
C ALA A 21 -35.29 -16.79 17.54
N GLN A 22 -35.25 -18.11 17.71
CA GLN A 22 -36.11 -19.10 17.03
C GLN A 22 -37.22 -19.53 18.01
N PRO A 23 -38.34 -20.20 17.63
CA PRO A 23 -38.46 -21.17 16.52
C PRO A 23 -39.81 -21.22 15.77
N GLU A 24 -39.90 -22.06 14.73
CA GLU A 24 -41.00 -23.06 14.62
C GLU A 24 -40.68 -24.15 13.58
N GLN A 25 -41.03 -25.38 13.94
CA GLN A 25 -40.83 -26.64 13.23
C GLN A 25 -42.01 -26.93 12.30
N GLU A 26 -41.74 -27.57 11.16
CA GLU A 26 -42.70 -28.49 10.55
C GLU A 26 -41.97 -29.74 10.03
N ALA A 27 -42.51 -30.89 10.44
CA ALA A 27 -41.98 -32.22 10.18
C ALA A 27 -42.75 -32.89 9.03
N ALA A 28 -42.04 -33.66 8.20
CA ALA A 28 -42.63 -34.74 7.42
C ALA A 28 -41.60 -35.87 7.21
N GLU A 29 -41.89 -37.04 7.79
CA GLU A 29 -41.30 -38.35 7.50
C GLU A 29 -41.82 -38.83 6.11
N ALA A 30 -41.30 -39.81 5.37
CA ALA A 30 -40.39 -40.93 5.60
C ALA A 30 -39.88 -41.48 4.25
N SER A 31 -38.69 -42.09 4.21
CA SER A 31 -38.51 -43.53 3.94
C SER A 31 -37.04 -43.85 3.66
N GLY A 32 -36.55 -44.89 4.32
CA GLY A 32 -35.14 -45.22 4.43
C GLY A 32 -34.57 -46.05 3.27
N GLY A 33 -33.26 -45.90 3.11
CA GLY A 33 -32.35 -46.84 2.47
C GLY A 33 -30.99 -46.63 3.11
N ALA A 34 -30.60 -47.54 4.01
CA ALA A 34 -29.32 -47.51 4.68
C ALA A 34 -28.23 -47.99 3.72
N GLU A 35 -27.32 -47.10 3.33
CA GLU A 35 -25.99 -47.48 2.85
C GLU A 35 -24.94 -46.85 3.76
N THR A 36 -24.23 -47.73 4.47
CA THR A 36 -23.04 -47.42 5.24
C THR A 36 -21.92 -47.03 4.26
N SER A 37 -21.58 -45.75 4.18
CA SER A 37 -20.32 -45.30 3.60
C SER A 37 -19.36 -44.97 4.71
N GLU A 38 -18.28 -45.73 4.76
CA GLU A 38 -17.12 -45.56 5.63
C GLU A 38 -16.57 -44.13 5.58
N ALA A 39 -16.06 -43.68 6.73
CA ALA A 39 -15.37 -42.41 6.88
C ALA A 39 -14.19 -42.34 5.90
N ALA A 40 -14.23 -41.34 5.01
CA ALA A 40 -13.08 -41.00 4.20
C ALA A 40 -11.95 -40.48 5.12
N PRO A 41 -10.69 -40.89 4.88
CA PRO A 41 -9.57 -40.44 5.68
C PRO A 41 -9.36 -38.94 5.48
N ASP A 42 -9.14 -38.25 6.60
CA ASP A 42 -8.66 -36.88 6.69
C ASP A 42 -7.35 -36.76 5.88
N LYS A 43 -7.48 -36.26 4.65
CA LYS A 43 -6.33 -36.01 3.77
C LYS A 43 -5.97 -34.54 3.86
N GLY A 44 -5.01 -34.28 4.74
CA GLY A 44 -4.03 -33.24 4.52
C GLY A 44 -4.40 -31.87 5.08
N LYS A 45 -4.53 -31.77 6.41
CA LYS A 45 -3.83 -30.65 7.05
C LYS A 45 -2.34 -30.93 6.92
N VAL A 46 -1.69 -30.21 6.02
CA VAL A 46 -0.26 -29.96 6.20
C VAL A 46 -0.14 -29.28 7.56
N ASP A 47 0.59 -29.91 8.47
CA ASP A 47 1.03 -29.26 9.70
C ASP A 47 1.93 -28.11 9.26
N ALA A 48 1.33 -26.95 9.01
CA ALA A 48 2.08 -25.71 8.88
C ALA A 48 2.86 -25.56 10.19
N PRO A 49 4.17 -25.29 10.15
CA PRO A 49 4.86 -24.91 11.38
C PRO A 49 4.09 -23.72 11.94
N GLU A 50 3.78 -23.77 13.23
CA GLU A 50 3.20 -22.66 13.98
C GLU A 50 4.28 -21.57 14.06
N GLN A 51 4.52 -20.89 12.95
CA GLN A 51 5.27 -19.66 12.89
C GLN A 51 4.30 -18.58 13.30
N ALA A 52 4.35 -18.26 14.59
CA ALA A 52 3.96 -16.95 15.06
C ALA A 52 4.65 -15.87 14.20
N PRO A 53 4.06 -14.68 14.05
CA PRO A 53 4.76 -13.53 13.46
C PRO A 53 6.19 -13.49 14.03
N GLY A 54 7.20 -13.42 13.15
CA GLY A 54 8.59 -13.57 13.53
C GLY A 54 8.92 -12.69 14.74
N GLU A 55 9.64 -13.25 15.73
CA GLU A 55 10.13 -12.43 16.85
C GLU A 55 10.85 -11.20 16.28
N PRO A 56 10.61 -9.99 16.81
CA PRO A 56 11.23 -8.78 16.31
C PRO A 56 12.74 -8.97 16.31
N ALA A 57 13.35 -8.80 15.13
CA ALA A 57 14.79 -8.83 14.99
C ALA A 57 15.41 -7.79 15.94
N PRO A 58 16.57 -8.07 16.56
CA PRO A 58 17.19 -7.12 17.47
C PRO A 58 17.44 -5.80 16.72
N GLY A 59 16.73 -4.76 17.14
CA GLY A 59 16.80 -3.42 16.54
C GLY A 59 18.20 -2.81 16.65
N GLY A 60 18.49 -1.88 15.75
CA GLY A 60 19.76 -1.14 15.76
C GLY A 60 20.21 -0.64 14.39
N GLY A 61 19.46 -0.93 13.32
CA GLY A 61 19.65 -0.35 12.01
C GLY A 61 19.00 1.01 11.85
N SER A 62 19.37 1.71 10.78
CA SER A 62 18.69 2.93 10.32
C SER A 62 18.58 2.98 8.80
N MET A 63 17.53 3.60 8.30
CA MET A 63 17.44 3.97 6.89
C MET A 63 18.36 5.16 6.63
N VAL A 64 19.18 5.08 5.59
CA VAL A 64 20.20 6.10 5.28
C VAL A 64 20.02 6.60 3.86
N ALA A 65 19.57 7.85 3.73
CA ALA A 65 19.37 8.53 2.46
C ALA A 65 20.70 8.94 1.82
N THR A 66 20.86 8.67 0.52
CA THR A 66 21.99 9.15 -0.29
C THR A 66 21.56 9.48 -1.72
N TYR A 67 22.19 10.48 -2.31
CA TYR A 67 21.99 10.85 -3.71
C TYR A 67 23.24 10.53 -4.52
N GLN A 68 23.10 9.70 -5.56
CA GLN A 68 24.17 9.44 -6.51
C GLN A 68 24.23 10.54 -7.59
N ASP A 69 25.33 10.57 -8.34
CA ASP A 69 25.50 11.50 -9.45
C ASP A 69 24.54 11.18 -10.61
N ALA A 70 24.12 12.22 -11.32
CA ALA A 70 23.28 12.14 -12.51
C ALA A 70 23.91 12.95 -13.65
N THR A 71 23.63 12.58 -14.89
CA THR A 71 24.26 13.17 -16.09
C THR A 71 23.27 13.48 -17.21
N THR A 72 22.17 12.75 -17.32
CA THR A 72 21.12 13.03 -18.32
C THR A 72 20.27 14.22 -17.87
N PRO A 73 19.74 15.05 -18.79
CA PRO A 73 18.87 16.17 -18.42
C PRO A 73 17.64 15.77 -17.60
N GLU A 74 17.06 14.60 -17.92
CA GLU A 74 15.93 14.01 -17.20
C GLU A 74 16.30 13.66 -15.75
N ALA A 75 17.35 12.86 -15.55
CA ALA A 75 17.79 12.48 -14.21
C ALA A 75 18.31 13.68 -13.40
N LEU A 76 18.92 14.68 -14.05
CA LEU A 76 19.29 15.92 -13.38
C LEU A 76 18.06 16.69 -12.87
N ARG A 77 16.95 16.68 -13.61
CA ARG A 77 15.70 17.30 -13.17
C ARG A 77 15.08 16.55 -12.01
N GLY A 78 14.97 15.22 -12.10
CA GLY A 78 14.47 14.40 -11.01
C GLY A 78 15.29 14.52 -9.74
N LYS A 79 16.62 14.52 -9.87
CA LYS A 79 17.53 14.79 -8.75
C LYS A 79 17.28 16.15 -8.12
N GLU A 80 17.10 17.20 -8.93
CA GLU A 80 16.79 18.56 -8.43
C GLU A 80 15.48 18.61 -7.65
N LEU A 81 14.44 17.89 -8.10
CA LEU A 81 13.17 17.78 -7.38
C LEU A 81 13.37 17.14 -6.01
N LEU A 82 13.96 15.95 -5.96
CA LEU A 82 14.15 15.20 -4.72
C LEU A 82 15.09 15.92 -3.74
N GLU A 83 16.24 16.43 -4.19
CA GLU A 83 17.18 17.20 -3.34
C GLU A 83 16.58 18.54 -2.89
N GLY A 84 15.78 19.18 -3.75
CA GLY A 84 15.13 20.45 -3.48
C GLY A 84 14.10 20.37 -2.35
N ASP A 85 13.36 19.27 -2.29
CA ASP A 85 12.39 18.96 -1.24
C ASP A 85 13.03 18.27 -0.02
N ARG A 86 14.27 17.77 -0.16
CA ARG A 86 14.92 16.85 0.81
C ARG A 86 14.12 15.56 0.99
N ALA A 87 13.50 15.10 -0.09
CA ALA A 87 12.52 14.02 -0.08
C ALA A 87 13.09 12.74 0.56
N LEU A 88 14.28 12.31 0.14
CA LEU A 88 14.84 11.04 0.64
C LEU A 88 15.25 11.13 2.11
N GLU A 89 15.75 12.28 2.56
CA GLU A 89 16.06 12.50 3.96
C GLU A 89 14.80 12.43 4.82
N ASP A 90 13.73 13.10 4.38
CA ASP A 90 12.47 13.13 5.12
C ASP A 90 11.78 11.75 5.11
N MET A 91 11.86 10.99 4.01
CA MET A 91 11.41 9.59 3.92
C MET A 91 12.19 8.66 4.86
N ALA A 92 13.52 8.77 4.87
CA ALA A 92 14.36 7.96 5.74
C ALA A 92 14.10 8.29 7.22
N ASP A 93 13.97 9.57 7.55
CA ASP A 93 13.65 10.03 8.90
C ASP A 93 12.28 9.52 9.37
N ASP A 94 11.28 9.43 8.49
CA ASP A 94 9.97 8.84 8.83
C ASP A 94 10.09 7.37 9.20
N ILE A 95 10.77 6.56 8.38
CA ILE A 95 11.01 5.15 8.67
C ILE A 95 11.80 4.97 9.97
N ASN A 96 12.83 5.79 10.19
CA ASN A 96 13.66 5.73 11.40
C ASN A 96 12.92 6.10 12.69
N GLN A 97 11.84 6.87 12.59
CA GLN A 97 11.02 7.26 13.73
C GLN A 97 9.93 6.25 14.07
N THR A 98 9.72 5.26 13.21
CA THR A 98 8.47 4.50 13.20
C THR A 98 8.72 3.00 13.18
N LEU A 99 9.68 2.51 12.39
CA LEU A 99 9.98 1.08 12.23
C LEU A 99 11.29 0.67 12.89
N ILE A 100 11.28 -0.51 13.52
CA ILE A 100 12.45 -1.17 14.07
C ILE A 100 13.20 -1.88 12.95
N LEU A 101 14.24 -1.24 12.43
CA LEU A 101 15.05 -1.86 11.38
C LEU A 101 16.07 -2.86 11.95
N PRO A 102 16.15 -4.09 11.40
CA PRO A 102 17.10 -5.13 11.83
C PRO A 102 18.56 -4.81 11.47
N TYR A 103 18.77 -3.93 10.48
CA TYR A 103 20.07 -3.52 9.95
C TYR A 103 19.89 -2.21 9.17
N ASP A 104 21.00 -1.56 8.81
CA ASP A 104 20.96 -0.34 7.99
C ASP A 104 20.41 -0.63 6.59
N ILE A 105 19.51 0.23 6.13
CA ILE A 105 18.87 0.13 4.81
C ILE A 105 19.20 1.39 4.01
N PRO A 106 19.98 1.31 2.93
CA PRO A 106 20.20 2.45 2.06
C PRO A 106 18.89 2.83 1.34
N LEU A 107 18.58 4.12 1.34
CA LEU A 107 17.60 4.75 0.45
C LEU A 107 18.40 5.59 -0.55
N ILE A 108 18.38 5.21 -1.82
CA ILE A 108 19.27 5.75 -2.84
C ILE A 108 18.49 6.46 -3.92
N GLY A 109 18.77 7.75 -4.13
CA GLY A 109 18.42 8.45 -5.36
C GLY A 109 19.48 8.17 -6.42
N ALA A 110 19.09 7.69 -7.59
CA ALA A 110 20.04 7.35 -8.65
C ALA A 110 19.50 7.60 -10.06
N GLN A 111 20.40 7.78 -11.03
CA GLN A 111 20.04 7.72 -12.45
C GLN A 111 19.92 6.24 -12.85
N CYS A 112 18.76 5.84 -13.38
CA CYS A 112 18.47 4.46 -13.78
C CYS A 112 18.24 4.27 -15.28
N ASP A 113 18.24 5.36 -16.05
CA ASP A 113 17.94 5.40 -17.48
C ASP A 113 16.49 4.98 -17.85
N GLN A 114 15.60 4.89 -16.84
CA GLN A 114 14.15 4.65 -16.98
C GLN A 114 13.40 5.10 -15.71
N PRO A 115 12.15 5.61 -15.82
CA PRO A 115 11.30 5.90 -14.66
C PRO A 115 11.03 4.63 -13.86
N ASN A 116 11.47 4.59 -12.61
CA ASN A 116 11.27 3.44 -11.73
C ASN A 116 11.57 3.74 -10.26
N ALA A 117 11.09 2.90 -9.37
CA ALA A 117 11.61 2.72 -8.01
C ALA A 117 11.61 1.23 -7.70
N PHE A 118 12.49 0.78 -6.81
CA PHE A 118 12.53 -0.64 -6.44
C PHE A 118 13.22 -0.91 -5.11
N TRP A 119 12.69 -1.90 -4.40
CA TRP A 119 13.37 -2.66 -3.36
C TRP A 119 14.21 -3.78 -3.96
N SER A 120 15.48 -3.87 -3.58
CA SER A 120 16.36 -5.02 -3.87
C SER A 120 16.51 -5.90 -2.62
N PRO A 121 15.89 -7.10 -2.55
CA PRO A 121 16.07 -8.02 -1.43
C PRO A 121 17.53 -8.46 -1.23
N SER A 122 18.30 -8.60 -2.32
CA SER A 122 19.70 -9.03 -2.25
C SER A 122 20.63 -7.94 -1.74
N ASP A 123 20.42 -6.70 -2.17
CA ASP A 123 21.26 -5.55 -1.79
C ASP A 123 20.71 -4.82 -0.56
N LYS A 124 19.50 -5.19 -0.11
CA LYS A 124 18.79 -4.62 1.04
C LYS A 124 18.67 -3.10 0.93
N THR A 125 18.27 -2.63 -0.24
CA THR A 125 18.30 -1.22 -0.64
C THR A 125 16.99 -0.84 -1.31
N ILE A 126 16.45 0.33 -0.97
CA ILE A 126 15.41 0.99 -1.78
C ILE A 126 16.11 1.98 -2.70
N THR A 127 15.80 1.93 -4.00
CA THR A 127 16.28 2.91 -4.98
C THR A 127 15.11 3.66 -5.57
N ILE A 128 15.17 4.99 -5.56
CA ILE A 128 14.25 5.87 -6.29
C ILE A 128 15.03 6.41 -7.50
N CYS A 129 14.59 6.07 -8.70
CA CYS A 129 15.22 6.56 -9.91
C CYS A 129 14.81 8.01 -10.15
N TYR A 130 15.76 8.88 -10.46
CA TYR A 130 15.47 10.28 -10.73
C TYR A 130 14.50 10.45 -11.90
N GLU A 131 14.56 9.55 -12.87
CA GLU A 131 13.63 9.52 -13.99
C GLU A 131 12.17 9.39 -13.53
N ASP A 132 11.88 8.70 -12.41
CA ASP A 132 10.52 8.54 -11.88
C ASP A 132 9.92 9.89 -11.47
N ALA A 133 10.64 10.62 -10.61
CA ALA A 133 10.24 11.95 -10.17
C ALA A 133 10.06 12.94 -11.33
N SER A 134 10.96 12.90 -12.31
CA SER A 134 10.86 13.76 -13.48
C SER A 134 9.73 13.37 -14.44
N ASN A 135 9.41 12.08 -14.53
CA ASN A 135 8.29 11.58 -15.32
C ASN A 135 6.95 11.94 -14.65
N SER A 136 6.86 11.80 -13.34
CA SER A 136 5.71 12.27 -12.56
C SER A 136 5.50 13.78 -12.75
N GLU A 137 6.56 14.60 -12.68
CA GLU A 137 6.46 16.04 -12.95
C GLU A 137 5.96 16.31 -14.39
N ARG A 138 6.44 15.55 -15.38
CA ARG A 138 5.97 15.66 -16.77
C ARG A 138 4.47 15.40 -16.85
N ILE A 139 3.98 14.30 -16.24
CA ILE A 139 2.56 13.93 -16.22
C ILE A 139 1.73 15.08 -15.67
N PHE A 140 2.05 15.59 -14.48
CA PHE A 140 1.28 16.67 -13.86
C PHE A 140 1.39 18.01 -14.62
N THR A 141 2.50 18.24 -15.32
CA THR A 141 2.65 19.39 -16.21
C THR A 141 1.70 19.30 -17.42
N GLU A 142 1.58 18.11 -18.02
CA GLU A 142 0.69 17.86 -19.16
C GLU A 142 -0.79 17.95 -18.75
N LEU A 143 -1.12 17.52 -17.53
CA LEU A 143 -2.42 17.71 -16.90
C LEU A 143 -2.72 19.17 -16.50
N GLN A 144 -1.71 20.05 -16.55
CA GLN A 144 -1.80 21.46 -16.15
C GLN A 144 -2.16 21.64 -14.66
N GLU A 145 -1.66 20.75 -13.80
CA GLU A 145 -1.78 20.93 -12.36
C GLU A 145 -1.11 22.24 -11.91
N PRO A 146 -1.64 22.93 -10.88
CA PRO A 146 -1.11 24.21 -10.43
C PRO A 146 0.35 24.15 -9.96
N ASP A 147 0.76 23.02 -9.40
CA ASP A 147 2.13 22.78 -8.93
C ASP A 147 2.58 21.34 -9.27
N PRO A 148 3.03 21.09 -10.51
CA PRO A 148 3.44 19.77 -10.97
C PRO A 148 4.62 19.18 -10.19
N ALA A 149 5.50 20.04 -9.66
CA ALA A 149 6.63 19.61 -8.85
C ALA A 149 6.17 19.06 -7.50
N ALA A 150 5.22 19.74 -6.84
CA ALA A 150 4.63 19.24 -5.61
C ALA A 150 3.86 17.92 -5.83
N SER A 151 3.06 17.82 -6.91
CA SER A 151 2.36 16.58 -7.24
C SER A 151 3.31 15.42 -7.58
N ALA A 152 4.46 15.71 -8.22
CA ALA A 152 5.48 14.71 -8.44
C ALA A 152 6.06 14.19 -7.11
N ILE A 153 6.45 15.08 -6.19
CA ILE A 153 6.95 14.69 -4.86
C ILE A 153 5.90 13.89 -4.08
N ASN A 154 4.63 14.28 -4.17
CA ASN A 154 3.51 13.54 -3.59
C ASN A 154 3.41 12.11 -4.13
N ALA A 155 3.51 11.93 -5.45
CA ALA A 155 3.56 10.59 -6.05
C ALA A 155 4.78 9.79 -5.55
N GLU A 156 5.97 10.41 -5.46
CA GLU A 156 7.18 9.77 -4.92
C GLU A 156 7.05 9.30 -3.48
N TRP A 157 6.28 10.00 -2.63
CA TRP A 157 5.96 9.53 -1.28
C TRP A 157 5.16 8.23 -1.29
N ALA A 158 4.19 8.09 -2.18
CA ALA A 158 3.42 6.87 -2.32
C ALA A 158 4.24 5.74 -2.95
N THR A 159 5.02 6.03 -3.99
CA THR A 159 5.99 5.10 -4.58
C THR A 159 6.98 4.60 -3.53
N PHE A 160 7.53 5.50 -2.70
CA PHE A 160 8.43 5.13 -1.62
C PHE A 160 7.77 4.14 -0.64
N TYR A 161 6.54 4.41 -0.18
CA TYR A 161 5.87 3.48 0.72
C TYR A 161 5.44 2.16 0.06
N HIS A 162 5.23 2.16 -1.25
CA HIS A 162 5.09 0.93 -2.03
C HIS A 162 6.38 0.09 -1.91
N GLU A 163 7.56 0.68 -2.11
CA GLU A 163 8.84 -0.03 -1.92
C GLU A 163 9.10 -0.44 -0.47
N VAL A 164 8.64 0.37 0.50
CA VAL A 164 8.64 -0.02 1.92
C VAL A 164 7.76 -1.26 2.14
N GLY A 165 6.72 -1.48 1.32
CA GLY A 165 5.88 -2.67 1.30
C GLY A 165 6.70 -3.92 1.06
N HIS A 166 7.40 -3.96 -0.08
CA HIS A 166 8.32 -5.04 -0.43
C HIS A 166 9.42 -5.22 0.61
N MET A 167 10.00 -4.12 1.10
CA MET A 167 11.00 -4.13 2.15
C MET A 167 10.44 -4.79 3.41
N ALA A 168 9.31 -4.32 3.95
CA ALA A 168 8.71 -4.81 5.19
C ALA A 168 8.36 -6.30 5.10
N ILE A 169 7.74 -6.73 3.99
CA ILE A 169 7.45 -8.14 3.71
C ILE A 169 8.73 -8.98 3.78
N THR A 170 9.79 -8.50 3.12
CA THR A 170 11.07 -9.22 3.06
C THR A 170 11.78 -9.26 4.42
N ILE A 171 11.97 -8.12 5.07
CA ILE A 171 12.86 -8.01 6.25
C ILE A 171 12.21 -8.55 7.53
N TYR A 172 10.88 -8.54 7.61
CA TYR A 172 10.13 -9.09 8.73
C TYR A 172 9.52 -10.46 8.44
N GLU A 173 9.75 -11.01 7.23
CA GLU A 173 9.20 -12.29 6.76
C GLU A 173 7.65 -12.34 6.90
N LEU A 174 6.98 -11.25 6.52
CA LEU A 174 5.52 -11.14 6.67
C LEU A 174 4.79 -12.06 5.69
N PRO A 175 3.77 -12.81 6.13
CA PRO A 175 2.97 -13.61 5.23
C PRO A 175 2.03 -12.72 4.39
N ILE A 176 1.94 -13.00 3.09
CA ILE A 176 0.98 -12.38 2.17
C ILE A 176 0.20 -13.45 1.39
N THR A 177 -1.05 -13.13 1.03
CA THR A 177 -1.91 -14.02 0.22
C THR A 177 -2.42 -13.36 -1.05
N GLY A 178 -2.11 -12.07 -1.27
CA GLY A 178 -2.40 -11.33 -2.50
C GLY A 178 -1.23 -11.35 -3.47
N ARG A 179 -1.39 -10.69 -4.63
CA ARG A 179 -0.24 -10.32 -5.48
C ARG A 179 0.61 -9.34 -4.69
N GLU A 180 1.93 -9.49 -4.71
CA GLU A 180 2.82 -8.70 -3.87
C GLU A 180 2.73 -7.20 -4.18
N GLU A 181 2.64 -6.84 -5.46
CA GLU A 181 2.41 -5.48 -5.95
C GLU A 181 1.14 -4.82 -5.36
N ASP A 182 0.03 -5.55 -5.36
CA ASP A 182 -1.23 -5.05 -4.78
C ASP A 182 -1.11 -4.90 -3.26
N VAL A 183 -0.28 -5.71 -2.61
CA VAL A 183 -0.03 -5.63 -1.18
C VAL A 183 0.90 -4.47 -0.86
N ALA A 184 1.89 -4.19 -1.70
CA ALA A 184 2.75 -3.01 -1.59
C ALA A 184 1.94 -1.70 -1.73
N ASP A 185 1.00 -1.62 -2.68
CA ASP A 185 0.04 -0.51 -2.76
C ASP A 185 -0.81 -0.35 -1.50
N GLN A 186 -1.22 -1.48 -0.91
CA GLN A 186 -1.96 -1.45 0.35
C GLN A 186 -1.11 -0.88 1.49
N LEU A 187 0.20 -1.14 1.53
CA LEU A 187 1.04 -0.51 2.55
C LEU A 187 1.11 1.00 2.34
N ALA A 188 1.32 1.45 1.09
CA ALA A 188 1.34 2.88 0.79
C ALA A 188 0.05 3.58 1.23
N ALA A 189 -1.09 2.99 0.89
CA ALA A 189 -2.40 3.47 1.33
C ALA A 189 -2.57 3.40 2.86
N TYR A 190 -2.17 2.29 3.50
CA TYR A 190 -2.24 2.12 4.95
C TYR A 190 -1.52 3.24 5.68
N VAL A 191 -0.27 3.52 5.31
CA VAL A 191 0.57 4.53 5.96
C VAL A 191 0.03 5.94 5.69
N LEU A 192 -0.19 6.29 4.42
CA LEU A 192 -0.52 7.66 4.03
C LEU A 192 -1.97 8.06 4.38
N LEU A 193 -2.87 7.12 4.61
CA LEU A 193 -4.26 7.41 4.97
C LEU A 193 -4.54 7.28 6.47
N GLN A 194 -3.51 7.07 7.29
CA GLN A 194 -3.67 7.19 8.74
C GLN A 194 -4.11 8.62 9.10
N PRO A 195 -5.02 8.77 10.08
CA PRO A 195 -5.37 10.08 10.58
C PRO A 195 -4.18 10.69 11.34
N ASP A 196 -4.14 12.02 11.36
CA ASP A 196 -3.20 12.76 12.20
C ASP A 196 -3.48 12.57 13.70
N GLU A 197 -2.64 13.15 14.56
CA GLU A 197 -2.80 13.08 16.03
C GLU A 197 -4.16 13.57 16.54
N SER A 198 -4.88 14.39 15.77
CA SER A 198 -6.21 14.89 16.11
C SER A 198 -7.35 13.97 15.67
N GLY A 199 -7.03 12.91 14.92
CA GLY A 199 -7.99 12.00 14.31
C GLY A 199 -8.55 12.50 12.97
N ALA A 200 -7.98 13.58 12.40
CA ALA A 200 -8.40 14.12 11.11
C ALA A 200 -7.56 13.52 9.97
N PRO A 201 -8.10 13.37 8.74
CA PRO A 201 -7.28 13.02 7.60
C PRO A 201 -6.15 14.02 7.39
N ASP A 202 -4.93 13.53 7.16
CA ASP A 202 -3.83 14.38 6.74
C ASP A 202 -3.97 14.70 5.25
N ALA A 203 -4.37 15.94 4.93
CA ALA A 203 -4.68 16.34 3.56
C ALA A 203 -3.48 16.17 2.61
N GLU A 204 -2.25 16.36 3.10
CA GLU A 204 -1.03 16.19 2.29
C GLU A 204 -0.81 14.71 1.94
N SER A 205 -0.92 13.82 2.93
CA SER A 205 -0.77 12.39 2.70
C SER A 205 -1.92 11.79 1.89
N VAL A 206 -3.16 12.26 2.08
CA VAL A 206 -4.29 11.89 1.20
C VAL A 206 -4.03 12.35 -0.24
N GLN A 207 -3.48 13.55 -0.44
CA GLN A 207 -3.13 14.04 -1.77
C GLN A 207 -2.01 13.21 -2.40
N ALA A 208 -1.03 12.73 -1.63
CA ALA A 208 -0.02 11.79 -2.12
C ALA A 208 -0.62 10.52 -2.73
N VAL A 209 -1.63 9.92 -2.08
CA VAL A 209 -2.31 8.74 -2.64
C VAL A 209 -3.15 9.08 -3.88
N LYS A 210 -3.77 10.28 -3.93
CA LYS A 210 -4.50 10.77 -5.13
C LYS A 210 -3.57 11.02 -6.32
N ASP A 211 -2.41 11.62 -6.08
CA ASP A 211 -1.40 11.90 -7.10
C ASP A 211 -0.82 10.57 -7.63
N PHE A 212 -0.57 9.59 -6.75
CA PHE A 212 -0.17 8.24 -7.17
C PHE A 212 -1.23 7.53 -8.02
N ALA A 213 -2.50 7.62 -7.64
CA ALA A 213 -3.60 7.09 -8.45
C ALA A 213 -3.70 7.77 -9.82
N THR A 214 -3.36 9.06 -9.90
CA THR A 214 -3.31 9.82 -11.15
C THR A 214 -2.19 9.34 -12.06
N VAL A 215 -1.01 9.05 -11.52
CA VAL A 215 0.10 8.47 -12.30
C VAL A 215 -0.34 7.14 -12.93
N PHE A 216 -1.00 6.24 -12.18
CA PHE A 216 -1.55 5.02 -12.76
C PHE A 216 -2.61 5.26 -13.83
N ASP A 217 -3.50 6.24 -13.65
CA ASP A 217 -4.50 6.58 -14.66
C ASP A 217 -3.85 6.93 -16.00
N VAL A 218 -2.86 7.84 -15.96
CA VAL A 218 -2.18 8.31 -17.16
C VAL A 218 -1.31 7.23 -17.78
N SER A 219 -0.59 6.45 -16.97
CA SER A 219 0.20 5.32 -17.49
C SER A 219 -0.68 4.24 -18.14
N GLY A 220 -1.84 3.93 -17.55
CA GLY A 220 -2.81 3.01 -18.17
C GLY A 220 -3.32 3.51 -19.53
N ASP A 221 -3.61 4.81 -19.64
CA ASP A 221 -3.99 5.42 -20.92
C ASP A 221 -2.87 5.36 -21.98
N GLU A 222 -1.59 5.33 -21.56
CA GLU A 222 -0.41 5.20 -22.42
C GLU A 222 -0.11 3.75 -22.86
N ASP A 223 -0.54 2.73 -22.10
CA ASP A 223 -0.26 1.30 -22.33
C ASP A 223 -0.89 0.75 -23.64
N GLY A 224 -1.84 1.46 -24.23
CA GLY A 224 -2.50 1.06 -25.48
C GLY A 224 -3.43 -0.14 -25.32
N PRO A 225 -3.74 -0.90 -26.40
CA PRO A 225 -4.71 -1.99 -26.30
C PRO A 225 -4.18 -3.19 -25.51
N LEU A 226 -4.93 -3.59 -24.48
CA LEU A 226 -4.61 -4.75 -23.64
C LEU A 226 -4.41 -6.06 -24.44
N GLY A 227 -3.36 -6.79 -24.10
CA GLY A 227 -2.97 -8.09 -24.63
C GLY A 227 -2.76 -9.14 -23.53
N GLU A 228 -2.36 -10.35 -23.93
CA GLU A 228 -2.15 -11.47 -23.00
C GLU A 228 -1.07 -11.18 -21.95
N GLY A 229 -0.05 -10.39 -22.31
CA GLY A 229 1.02 -9.98 -21.41
C GLY A 229 0.49 -9.20 -20.20
N ASP A 230 -0.39 -8.22 -20.42
CA ASP A 230 -0.91 -7.35 -19.35
C ASP A 230 -1.75 -8.11 -18.34
N PHE A 231 -2.41 -9.20 -18.76
CA PHE A 231 -3.15 -10.08 -17.84
C PHE A 231 -2.27 -11.12 -17.14
N ALA A 232 -1.10 -11.43 -17.71
CA ALA A 232 -0.13 -12.38 -17.18
C ALA A 232 0.95 -11.70 -16.31
N ASP A 233 1.06 -10.38 -16.38
CA ASP A 233 1.97 -9.57 -15.58
C ASP A 233 1.74 -9.79 -14.08
N GLU A 234 2.80 -9.61 -13.30
CA GLU A 234 2.73 -9.67 -11.84
C GLU A 234 2.02 -8.44 -11.26
N HIS A 235 2.18 -7.28 -11.92
CA HIS A 235 1.46 -6.05 -11.63
C HIS A 235 0.02 -6.15 -12.13
N THR A 236 -0.91 -5.76 -11.27
CA THR A 236 -2.29 -5.54 -11.68
C THR A 236 -2.35 -4.36 -12.67
N LEU A 237 -3.30 -4.41 -13.62
CA LEU A 237 -3.54 -3.31 -14.57
C LEU A 237 -3.60 -1.96 -13.85
N ASN A 238 -2.94 -0.95 -14.42
CA ASN A 238 -2.83 0.39 -13.84
C ASN A 238 -4.21 0.98 -13.50
N GLU A 239 -5.22 0.81 -14.35
CA GLU A 239 -6.57 1.30 -14.08
C GLU A 239 -7.25 0.59 -12.90
N ALA A 240 -6.96 -0.70 -12.70
CA ALA A 240 -7.45 -1.44 -11.54
C ALA A 240 -6.74 -0.99 -10.26
N ARG A 241 -5.42 -0.73 -10.30
CA ARG A 241 -4.65 -0.16 -9.18
C ARG A 241 -5.17 1.22 -8.79
N LYS A 242 -5.40 2.12 -9.77
CA LYS A 242 -6.07 3.42 -9.56
C LYS A 242 -7.37 3.27 -8.77
N TYR A 243 -8.28 2.41 -9.24
CA TYR A 243 -9.57 2.25 -8.56
C TYR A 243 -9.47 1.62 -7.16
N ASN A 244 -8.44 0.83 -6.88
CA ASN A 244 -8.17 0.33 -5.53
C ASN A 244 -7.72 1.47 -4.60
N LEU A 245 -6.78 2.31 -5.04
CA LEU A 245 -6.33 3.48 -4.27
C LEU A 245 -7.48 4.45 -3.99
N LEU A 246 -8.27 4.82 -5.00
CA LEU A 246 -9.45 5.69 -4.82
C LEU A 246 -10.46 5.07 -3.86
N CYS A 247 -10.62 3.75 -3.90
CA CYS A 247 -11.47 3.03 -2.95
C CYS A 247 -10.93 3.12 -1.52
N TRP A 248 -9.64 2.95 -1.30
CA TRP A 248 -9.05 3.07 0.05
C TRP A 248 -9.07 4.51 0.58
N ILE A 249 -8.83 5.51 -0.27
CA ILE A 249 -9.02 6.93 0.09
C ILE A 249 -10.47 7.20 0.52
N TYR A 250 -11.44 6.76 -0.28
CA TYR A 250 -12.86 6.90 0.09
C TYR A 250 -13.18 6.13 1.37
N GLY A 251 -12.69 4.89 1.49
CA GLY A 251 -12.96 4.00 2.61
C GLY A 251 -12.40 4.48 3.95
N SER A 252 -11.24 5.14 3.95
CA SER A 252 -10.61 5.68 5.16
C SER A 252 -11.43 6.80 5.79
N ASN A 253 -12.05 7.65 4.96
CA ASN A 253 -12.97 8.68 5.41
C ASN A 253 -13.95 9.11 4.30
N PRO A 254 -15.15 8.50 4.20
CA PRO A 254 -16.11 8.85 3.15
C PRO A 254 -16.66 10.27 3.23
N ASP A 255 -16.75 10.84 4.43
CA ASP A 255 -17.26 12.20 4.62
C ASP A 255 -16.27 13.23 4.07
N ALA A 256 -14.96 13.00 4.29
CA ALA A 256 -13.90 13.87 3.78
C ALA A 256 -13.64 13.70 2.28
N ASN A 257 -13.90 12.51 1.73
CA ASN A 257 -13.60 12.15 0.34
C ASN A 257 -14.87 11.90 -0.51
N ALA A 258 -15.98 12.54 -0.14
CA ALA A 258 -17.26 12.39 -0.85
C ALA A 258 -17.22 12.95 -2.29
N ASP A 259 -16.30 13.86 -2.56
CA ASP A 259 -15.97 14.41 -3.88
C ASP A 259 -15.70 13.30 -4.88
N LEU A 260 -14.92 12.28 -4.52
CA LEU A 260 -14.56 11.15 -5.40
C LEU A 260 -15.78 10.51 -6.06
N VAL A 261 -16.88 10.34 -5.33
CA VAL A 261 -18.12 9.76 -5.88
C VAL A 261 -18.96 10.83 -6.59
N SER A 262 -19.09 12.02 -5.99
CA SER A 262 -19.96 13.07 -6.52
C SER A 262 -19.47 13.67 -7.84
N GLU A 263 -18.16 13.64 -8.07
CA GLU A 263 -17.50 14.12 -9.29
C GLU A 263 -17.29 13.00 -10.32
N GLY A 264 -17.56 11.74 -9.93
CA GLY A 264 -17.58 10.58 -10.83
C GLY A 264 -16.22 9.89 -11.00
N GLU A 265 -15.21 10.24 -10.21
CA GLU A 265 -13.91 9.58 -10.21
C GLU A 265 -13.99 8.14 -9.69
N LEU A 266 -14.81 7.91 -8.66
CA LEU A 266 -15.09 6.60 -8.08
C LEU A 266 -16.57 6.21 -8.33
N PRO A 267 -16.85 5.15 -9.11
CA PRO A 267 -18.22 4.70 -9.32
C PRO A 267 -18.93 4.38 -8.00
N GLU A 268 -20.19 4.82 -7.85
CA GLU A 268 -21.00 4.56 -6.64
C GLU A 268 -21.07 3.05 -6.31
N SER A 269 -21.10 2.19 -7.33
CA SER A 269 -21.09 0.74 -7.15
C SER A 269 -19.77 0.20 -6.57
N ARG A 270 -18.63 0.86 -6.84
CA ARG A 270 -17.33 0.53 -6.24
C ARG A 270 -17.27 1.06 -4.81
N ALA A 271 -17.70 2.29 -4.59
CA ALA A 271 -17.68 2.99 -3.30
C ALA A 271 -18.41 2.23 -2.18
N GLY A 272 -19.50 1.52 -2.51
CA GLY A 272 -20.32 0.81 -1.52
C GLY A 272 -19.58 -0.26 -0.67
N GLY A 273 -18.46 -0.80 -1.16
CA GLY A 273 -17.61 -1.76 -0.42
C GLY A 273 -16.39 -1.15 0.26
N CYS A 274 -16.06 0.10 -0.04
CA CYS A 274 -14.74 0.66 0.21
C CYS A 274 -14.40 0.85 1.70
N GLN A 275 -15.37 1.22 2.55
CA GLN A 275 -15.12 1.29 3.99
C GLN A 275 -14.76 -0.08 4.59
N ALA A 276 -15.41 -1.15 4.12
CA ALA A 276 -15.11 -2.49 4.62
C ALA A 276 -13.75 -2.98 4.14
N GLU A 277 -13.39 -2.68 2.89
CA GLU A 277 -12.06 -2.98 2.33
C GLU A 277 -10.96 -2.21 3.07
N TRP A 278 -11.15 -0.91 3.33
CA TRP A 278 -10.22 -0.12 4.14
C TRP A 278 -10.06 -0.71 5.54
N GLN A 279 -11.15 -1.04 6.23
CA GLN A 279 -11.07 -1.62 7.58
C GLN A 279 -10.32 -2.95 7.60
N GLN A 280 -10.47 -3.77 6.57
CA GLN A 280 -9.74 -5.03 6.46
C GLN A 280 -8.25 -4.79 6.19
N LEU A 281 -7.92 -3.87 5.29
CA LEU A 281 -6.56 -3.46 4.96
C LEU A 281 -5.84 -2.89 6.19
N ASP A 282 -6.47 -1.92 6.85
CA ASP A 282 -5.97 -1.25 8.06
C ASP A 282 -5.72 -2.26 9.18
N ASN A 283 -6.69 -3.15 9.44
CA ASN A 283 -6.51 -4.19 10.45
C ASN A 283 -5.37 -5.17 10.11
N ALA A 284 -5.23 -5.55 8.83
CA ALA A 284 -4.18 -6.48 8.41
C ALA A 284 -2.79 -5.87 8.59
N TRP A 285 -2.55 -4.67 8.06
CA TRP A 285 -1.25 -4.02 8.16
C TRP A 285 -0.91 -3.59 9.58
N ALA A 286 -1.87 -3.08 10.35
CA ALA A 286 -1.66 -2.79 11.77
C ALA A 286 -1.26 -4.05 12.54
N THR A 287 -1.91 -5.19 12.28
CA THR A 287 -1.58 -6.46 12.94
C THR A 287 -0.19 -6.97 12.55
N LEU A 288 0.17 -6.86 11.26
CA LEU A 288 1.46 -7.33 10.75
C LEU A 288 2.63 -6.48 11.26
N LEU A 289 2.43 -5.17 11.41
CA LEU A 289 3.49 -4.23 11.78
C LEU A 289 3.56 -3.93 13.29
N ASP A 290 2.54 -4.27 14.09
CA ASP A 290 2.53 -4.04 15.55
C ASP A 290 3.84 -4.47 16.27
N PRO A 291 4.45 -5.63 15.98
CA PRO A 291 5.70 -6.04 16.63
C PRO A 291 6.94 -5.26 16.17
N HIS A 292 6.80 -4.46 15.11
CA HIS A 292 7.90 -3.82 14.38
C HIS A 292 7.89 -2.30 14.49
N PHE A 293 6.93 -1.71 15.20
CA PHE A 293 6.95 -0.27 15.50
C PHE A 293 7.87 0.07 16.69
N THR A 294 8.50 1.25 16.65
CA THR A 294 9.38 1.77 17.72
C THR A 294 8.64 2.32 18.94
#